data_AF-A0A526V616-F1
#
_entry.id   AF-A0A526V616-F1
#
_cell.length_a   1.000
_cell.length_b   1.000
_cell.length_c   1.000
_cell.angle_alpha   90.00
_cell.angle_beta   90.00
_cell.angle_gamma   90.00
#
_symmetry.space_group_name_H-M   'P 1'
#
loop_
_entity.id
_entity.type
_entity.pdbx_description
1 polymer ?
#
loop_
_entity_poly.entity_id
_entity_poly.type
_entity_poly.pdbx_seq_one_letter_code
_entity_poly.pdbx_strand_id
1 'polypeptide(L)'
;PLQLKDVTGSGKSSVGFDQVDIDKATAHAAEDADVTLRLWLVLKPRLAAKGLVSVYERLERPLVPVLARMEQRGISVDRQILSRLSGELAQGAARLEEEIYQLIGERINIGSPKQLGDI
;
A
#
# COMPACT_ATOMS: atom_id res chain seq x y z
N PRO A 1 -0.56 22.95 0.48
CA PRO A 1 -1.15 21.90 -0.36
C PRO A 1 -2.54 21.51 0.16
N LEU A 2 -3.55 21.96 -0.58
CA LEU A 2 -4.90 21.41 -0.60
C LEU A 2 -4.78 19.90 -0.73
N GLN A 3 -5.23 19.16 0.28
CA GLN A 3 -5.16 17.71 0.22
C GLN A 3 -6.29 17.21 -0.70
N LEU A 4 -6.06 16.12 -1.41
CA LEU A 4 -7.08 15.53 -2.29
C LEU A 4 -8.42 15.32 -1.55
N LYS A 5 -8.35 14.86 -0.29
CA LYS A 5 -9.53 14.67 0.59
C LYS A 5 -10.31 15.95 0.90
N ASP A 6 -9.68 17.12 0.84
CA ASP A 6 -10.34 18.40 1.07
C ASP A 6 -11.24 18.76 -0.12
N VAL A 7 -11.00 18.11 -1.26
CA VAL A 7 -11.67 18.33 -2.55
C VAL A 7 -12.66 17.21 -2.85
N THR A 8 -12.27 15.95 -2.60
CA THR A 8 -13.10 14.75 -2.85
C THR A 8 -13.92 14.30 -1.65
N GLY A 9 -13.70 14.88 -0.47
CA GLY A 9 -14.24 14.36 0.80
C GLY A 9 -13.49 13.11 1.29
N SER A 10 -14.00 12.50 2.35
CA SER A 10 -13.35 11.36 3.03
C SER A 10 -14.32 10.23 3.37
N GLY A 11 -13.80 9.01 3.45
CA GLY A 11 -14.56 7.84 3.88
C GLY A 11 -15.55 7.35 2.82
N LYS A 12 -16.64 6.72 3.25
CA LYS A 12 -17.64 6.14 2.33
C LYS A 12 -18.35 7.17 1.44
N SER A 13 -18.35 8.45 1.83
CA SER A 13 -18.98 9.54 1.10
C SER A 13 -18.01 10.31 0.20
N SER A 14 -16.77 9.84 0.01
CA SER A 14 -15.85 10.49 -0.93
C SER A 14 -16.34 10.32 -2.36
N VAL A 15 -16.26 11.38 -3.15
CA VAL A 15 -16.61 11.38 -4.57
C VAL A 15 -15.37 11.13 -5.44
N GLY A 16 -15.59 10.67 -6.68
CA GLY A 16 -14.54 10.63 -7.69
C GLY A 16 -14.07 12.04 -8.06
N PHE A 17 -12.82 12.18 -8.48
CA PHE A 17 -12.27 13.50 -8.86
C PHE A 17 -12.99 14.10 -10.08
N ASP A 18 -13.59 13.25 -10.92
CA ASP A 18 -14.45 13.61 -12.04
C ASP A 18 -15.78 14.28 -11.63
N GLN A 19 -16.17 14.18 -10.35
CA GLN A 19 -17.41 14.74 -9.80
C GLN A 19 -17.17 16.01 -8.97
N VAL A 20 -15.92 16.45 -8.87
CA VAL A 20 -15.52 17.65 -8.14
C VAL A 20 -15.88 18.88 -8.97
N ASP A 21 -16.33 19.93 -8.29
CA ASP A 21 -16.55 21.24 -8.90
C ASP A 21 -15.26 21.77 -9.58
N ILE A 22 -15.40 22.31 -10.80
CA ILE A 22 -14.26 22.70 -11.64
C ILE A 22 -13.34 23.69 -10.93
N ASP A 23 -13.87 24.64 -10.16
CA ASP A 23 -13.04 25.65 -9.50
C ASP A 23 -12.16 25.02 -8.42
N LYS A 24 -12.72 24.07 -7.66
CA LYS A 24 -11.99 23.32 -6.63
C LYS A 24 -10.98 22.37 -7.25
N ALA A 25 -11.37 21.65 -8.30
CA ALA A 25 -10.47 20.75 -9.03
C ALA A 25 -9.28 21.52 -9.61
N THR A 26 -9.54 22.69 -10.19
CA THR A 26 -8.52 23.56 -10.77
C THR A 26 -7.56 24.07 -9.70
N ALA A 27 -8.07 24.58 -8.57
CA ALA A 27 -7.23 25.08 -7.50
C ALA A 27 -6.27 24.00 -6.96
N HIS A 28 -6.77 22.79 -6.74
CA HIS A 28 -5.96 21.66 -6.28
C HIS A 28 -4.93 21.21 -7.31
N ALA A 29 -5.35 20.96 -8.56
CA ALA A 29 -4.44 20.49 -9.61
C ALA A 29 -3.38 21.53 -9.97
N ALA A 30 -3.73 22.82 -9.96
CA ALA A 30 -2.79 23.91 -10.22
C ALA A 30 -1.74 24.03 -9.08
N GLU A 31 -2.16 23.88 -7.82
CA GLU A 31 -1.22 23.89 -6.70
C GLU A 31 -0.25 22.70 -6.78
N ASP A 32 -0.74 21.50 -7.09
CA ASP A 32 0.11 20.30 -7.26
C ASP A 32 1.15 20.51 -8.36
N ALA A 33 0.77 21.11 -9.48
CA ALA A 33 1.69 21.42 -10.57
C ALA A 33 2.72 22.49 -10.17
N ASP A 34 2.30 23.59 -9.54
CA ASP A 34 3.19 24.67 -9.09
C ASP A 34 4.19 24.16 -8.04
N VAL A 35 3.70 23.47 -7.01
CA VAL A 35 4.54 22.94 -5.94
C VAL A 35 5.54 21.91 -6.48
N THR A 36 5.10 21.03 -7.40
CA THR A 36 5.99 20.06 -8.05
C THR A 36 7.12 20.76 -8.82
N LEU A 37 6.81 21.80 -9.59
CA LEU A 37 7.82 22.57 -10.32
C LEU A 37 8.79 23.26 -9.37
N ARG A 38 8.29 23.92 -8.33
CA ARG A 38 9.10 24.62 -7.32
C ARG A 38 10.04 23.65 -6.59
N LEU A 39 9.55 22.47 -6.24
CA LEU A 39 10.38 21.42 -5.65
C LEU A 39 11.45 20.94 -6.64
N TRP A 40 11.08 20.71 -7.90
CA TRP A 40 12.03 20.30 -8.94
C TRP A 40 13.16 21.31 -9.12
N LEU A 41 12.86 22.61 -9.18
CA LEU A 41 13.84 23.68 -9.29
C LEU A 41 14.88 23.67 -8.15
N VAL A 42 14.47 23.25 -6.95
CA VAL A 42 15.36 23.17 -5.77
C VAL A 42 16.10 21.83 -5.70
N LEU A 43 15.42 20.72 -5.99
CA LEU A 43 15.97 19.38 -5.82
C LEU A 43 16.89 18.98 -6.97
N LYS A 44 16.60 19.41 -8.19
CA LYS A 44 17.38 19.04 -9.38
C LYS A 44 18.86 19.48 -9.28
N PRO A 45 19.20 20.73 -8.88
CA PRO A 45 20.59 21.13 -8.65
C PRO A 45 21.25 20.37 -7.49
N ARG A 46 20.49 20.05 -6.43
CA ARG A 46 20.99 19.30 -5.27
C ARG A 46 21.43 17.87 -5.64
N LEU A 47 20.82 17.26 -6.65
CA LEU A 47 21.27 15.96 -7.17
C LEU A 47 22.69 16.05 -7.73
N ALA A 48 23.02 17.13 -8.45
CA ALA A 48 24.37 17.36 -8.96
C ALA A 48 25.36 17.58 -7.82
N ALA A 49 25.01 18.43 -6.85
CA ALA A 49 25.85 18.69 -5.68
C ALA A 49 26.14 17.42 -4.85
N LYS A 50 25.24 16.42 -4.89
CA LYS A 50 25.39 15.14 -4.20
C LYS A 50 25.97 14.01 -5.08
N GLY A 51 26.31 14.28 -6.34
CA GLY A 51 26.80 13.25 -7.27
C GLY A 51 25.77 12.19 -7.68
N LEU A 52 24.46 12.45 -7.48
CA LEU A 52 23.38 11.48 -7.70
C LEU A 52 22.73 11.56 -9.09
N VAL A 53 23.22 12.44 -9.96
CA VAL A 53 22.62 12.67 -11.29
C VAL A 53 22.58 11.39 -12.13
N SER A 54 23.66 10.60 -12.12
CA SER A 54 23.73 9.36 -12.90
C SER A 54 22.67 8.35 -12.47
N VAL A 55 22.52 8.13 -11.16
CA VAL A 55 21.51 7.21 -10.60
C VAL A 55 20.11 7.70 -10.95
N TYR A 56 19.82 8.98 -10.71
CA TYR A 56 18.51 9.55 -11.01
C TYR A 56 18.14 9.45 -12.50
N GLU A 57 19.04 9.84 -13.41
CA GLU A 57 18.75 9.89 -14.85
C GLU A 57 18.79 8.52 -15.52
N ARG A 58 19.65 7.61 -15.08
CA ARG A 58 19.91 6.34 -15.77
C ARG A 58 19.25 5.13 -15.12
N LEU A 59 18.87 5.22 -13.85
CA LEU A 59 18.21 4.14 -13.12
C LEU A 59 16.77 4.52 -12.75
N GLU A 60 16.59 5.59 -11.98
CA GLU A 60 15.28 5.93 -11.39
C GLU A 60 14.26 6.39 -12.45
N ARG A 61 14.63 7.35 -13.31
CA ARG A 61 13.70 7.88 -14.33
C ARG A 61 13.25 6.82 -15.34
N PRO A 62 14.15 5.97 -15.89
CA PRO A 62 13.73 4.89 -16.80
C PRO A 62 12.89 3.80 -16.14
N LEU A 63 12.94 3.67 -14.81
CA LEU A 63 12.18 2.66 -14.08
C LEU A 63 10.68 2.97 -14.01
N VAL A 64 10.29 4.24 -14.01
CA VAL A 64 8.87 4.68 -13.97
C VAL A 64 7.99 3.97 -15.02
N PRO A 65 8.30 4.00 -16.33
CA PRO A 65 7.50 3.30 -17.33
C PRO A 65 7.59 1.77 -17.23
N VAL A 66 8.65 1.21 -16.63
CA VAL A 66 8.77 -0.24 -16.39
C VAL A 66 7.76 -0.67 -15.32
N LEU A 67 7.75 0.03 -14.18
CA LEU A 67 6.83 -0.24 -13.08
C LEU A 67 5.37 -0.06 -13.52
N ALA A 68 5.07 1.04 -14.23
CA ALA A 68 3.73 1.27 -14.76
C ALA A 68 3.24 0.10 -15.65
N ARG A 69 4.11 -0.45 -16.51
CA ARG A 69 3.77 -1.62 -17.32
C ARG A 69 3.57 -2.88 -16.50
N MET A 70 4.42 -3.10 -15.48
CA MET A 70 4.29 -4.26 -14.58
C MET A 70 2.97 -4.20 -13.81
N GLU A 71 2.61 -3.04 -13.28
CA GLU A 71 1.36 -2.81 -12.55
C GLU A 71 0.13 -3.00 -13.45
N GLN A 72 0.13 -2.41 -14.65
CA GLN A 72 -0.95 -2.58 -15.62
C GLN A 72 -1.10 -4.03 -16.11
N ARG A 73 0.02 -4.77 -16.22
CA ARG A 73 0.01 -6.17 -16.63
C ARG A 73 -0.62 -7.06 -15.56
N GLY A 74 -0.33 -6.79 -14.29
CA GLY A 74 -0.71 -7.62 -13.16
C GLY A 74 -0.09 -9.01 -13.20
N ILE A 75 -0.54 -9.86 -12.28
CA ILE A 75 -0.13 -11.26 -12.16
C ILE A 75 -1.40 -12.12 -12.14
N SER A 76 -1.42 -13.18 -12.95
CA SER A 76 -2.54 -14.12 -12.95
C SER A 76 -2.46 -15.00 -11.70
N VAL A 77 -3.60 -15.18 -11.03
CA VAL A 77 -3.73 -16.00 -9.83
C VAL A 77 -4.85 -17.02 -10.00
N ASP A 78 -4.61 -18.25 -9.55
CA ASP A 78 -5.63 -19.29 -9.51
C ASP A 78 -6.39 -19.23 -8.18
N ARG A 79 -7.64 -18.78 -8.25
CA ARG A 79 -8.51 -18.65 -7.09
C ARG A 79 -8.84 -20.00 -6.43
N GLN A 80 -8.94 -21.08 -7.21
CA GLN A 80 -9.27 -22.40 -6.67
C GLN A 80 -8.10 -22.95 -5.85
N ILE A 81 -6.87 -22.80 -6.35
CA ILE A 81 -5.67 -23.16 -5.61
C ILE A 81 -5.57 -22.35 -4.31
N LEU A 82 -5.78 -21.03 -4.37
CA LEU A 82 -5.74 -20.18 -3.18
C LEU A 82 -6.82 -20.56 -2.16
N SER A 83 -8.03 -20.89 -2.61
CA SER A 83 -9.12 -21.34 -1.73
C SER A 83 -8.79 -22.68 -1.09
N ARG A 84 -8.21 -23.62 -1.84
CA ARG A 84 -7.79 -24.92 -1.32
C ARG A 84 -6.69 -24.77 -0.27
N LEU A 85 -5.66 -23.98 -0.58
CA LEU A 85 -4.55 -23.71 0.36
C LEU A 85 -5.07 -23.05 1.64
N SER A 86 -6.00 -22.10 1.53
CA SER A 86 -6.64 -21.48 2.70
C SER A 86 -7.36 -22.53 3.57
N GLY A 87 -8.08 -23.47 2.95
CA GLY A 87 -8.73 -24.57 3.66
C GLY A 87 -7.74 -25.53 4.34
N GLU A 88 -6.67 -25.91 3.65
CA GLU A 88 -5.61 -26.78 4.20
C GLU A 88 -4.92 -26.13 5.39
N LEU A 89 -4.59 -24.83 5.30
CA LEU A 89 -4.00 -24.07 6.41
C LEU A 89 -4.96 -23.93 7.60
N ALA A 90 -6.24 -23.67 7.35
CA ALA A 90 -7.24 -23.56 8.41
C ALA A 90 -7.44 -24.90 9.16
N GLN A 91 -7.49 -26.02 8.43
CA GLN A 91 -7.57 -27.34 9.03
C GLN A 91 -6.30 -27.70 9.81
N GLY A 92 -5.12 -27.37 9.26
CA GLY A 92 -3.84 -27.56 9.94
C GLY A 92 -3.75 -26.77 11.24
N ALA A 93 -4.15 -25.49 11.21
CA ALA A 93 -4.24 -24.65 12.39
C ALA A 93 -5.18 -25.26 13.43
N ALA A 94 -6.41 -25.63 13.06
CA ALA A 94 -7.36 -26.23 14.00
C ALA A 94 -6.87 -27.53 14.65
N ARG A 95 -6.12 -28.37 13.90
CA ARG A 95 -5.51 -29.58 14.45
C ARG A 95 -4.44 -29.24 15.48
N LEU A 96 -3.53 -28.31 15.16
CA LEU A 96 -2.49 -27.87 16.07
C LEU A 96 -3.08 -27.20 17.32
N GLU A 97 -4.13 -26.40 17.18
CA GLU A 97 -4.83 -25.80 18.32
C GLU A 97 -5.39 -26.89 19.25
N GLU A 98 -6.02 -27.93 18.70
CA GLU A 98 -6.55 -29.03 19.51
C GLU A 98 -5.43 -29.84 20.18
N GLU A 99 -4.31 -30.10 19.49
CA GLU A 99 -3.13 -30.73 20.10
C GLU A 99 -2.58 -29.90 21.27
N ILE A 100 -2.51 -28.57 21.12
CA ILE A 100 -2.10 -27.65 22.17
C ILE A 100 -3.07 -27.73 23.36
N TYR A 101 -4.39 -27.68 23.12
CA TYR A 101 -5.38 -27.80 24.19
C TYR A 101 -5.30 -29.13 24.94
N GLN A 102 -4.99 -30.23 24.24
CA GLN A 102 -4.78 -31.54 24.87
C GLN A 102 -3.53 -31.58 25.75
N LEU A 103 -2.44 -30.93 25.33
CA LEU A 103 -1.20 -30.86 26.11
C LEU A 103 -1.34 -29.99 27.36
N ILE A 104 -2.07 -28.88 27.24
CA ILE A 104 -2.28 -27.90 28.32
C ILE A 104 -3.40 -28.35 29.27
N GLY A 105 -4.39 -29.09 28.77
CA GLY A 105 -5.56 -29.55 29.53
C GLY A 105 -6.71 -28.54 29.64
N GLU A 106 -6.55 -27.34 29.06
CA GLU A 106 -7.60 -26.32 28.97
C GLU A 106 -7.59 -25.58 27.63
N ARG A 107 -8.71 -24.92 27.31
CA ARG A 107 -8.85 -24.10 26.10
C ARG A 107 -8.56 -22.64 26.41
N ILE A 108 -7.50 -22.12 25.78
CA ILE A 108 -7.09 -20.72 25.85
C ILE A 108 -7.08 -20.09 24.47
N ASN A 109 -7.03 -18.76 24.37
CA ASN A 109 -6.74 -18.12 23.10
C ASN A 109 -5.24 -18.20 22.81
N ILE A 110 -4.84 -19.10 21.90
CA ILE A 110 -3.43 -19.29 21.50
C ILE A 110 -2.82 -18.01 20.89
N GLY A 111 -3.64 -17.15 20.29
CA GLY A 111 -3.21 -15.85 19.78
C GLY A 111 -2.98 -14.78 20.84
N SER A 112 -3.24 -15.07 22.12
CA SER A 112 -3.06 -14.12 23.23
C SER A 112 -1.77 -14.44 24.00
N PRO A 113 -0.70 -13.64 23.85
CA PRO A 113 0.56 -13.86 24.55
C PRO A 113 0.41 -13.89 26.08
N LYS A 114 -0.58 -13.16 26.62
CA LYS A 114 -0.85 -13.12 28.05
C LYS A 114 -1.38 -14.46 28.56
N GLN A 115 -2.38 -15.02 27.89
CA GLN A 115 -2.96 -16.30 28.30
C GLN A 115 -1.98 -17.45 28.10
N LEU A 116 -1.15 -17.40 27.05
CA LEU A 116 -0.09 -18.38 26.84
C LEU A 116 1.02 -18.31 27.89
N GLY A 117 1.27 -17.14 28.48
CA GLY A 117 2.27 -16.96 29.54
C GLY A 117 1.78 -17.31 30.94
N ASP A 118 0.47 -17.46 31.12
CA ASP A 118 -0.16 -17.87 32.39
C ASP A 118 -0.29 -19.40 32.52
N ILE A 119 -0.06 -20.15 31.43
CA ILE A 119 0.09 -21.63 31.37
C ILE A 119 1.51 -22.05 31.76
#